data_AF-A0A349JY93-F1
#
_entry.id   AF-A0A349JY93-F1
#
_cell.length_a   1.000
_cell.length_b   1.000
_cell.length_c   1.000
_cell.angle_alpha   90.00
_cell.angle_beta   90.00
_cell.angle_gamma   90.00
#
_symmetry.space_group_name_H-M   'P 1'
#
loop_
_entity.id
_entity.type
_entity.pdbx_description
1 polymer ?
#
loop_
_entity_poly.entity_id
_entity_poly.type
_entity_poly.pdbx_seq_one_letter_code
_entity_poly.pdbx_strand_id
1 'polypeptide(L)'
;MSANEDHKVADIGLADFGRKEVDIAEHEMPGLMASRDKYGPRKPLEGVRVMGSLHMTIQTAVLIETLKEVGADVRWCSCNIFSTQDHAAAAIAASGTPVFAWKGETLEEYWWCTWQALQFPEGKGPQLIVDDGGDATLLIHKGYELEEGSDWVNTPSGNHEEQVIKDL
;
A
#
# COMPACT_ATOMS: atom_id res chain seq x y z
N MET A 1 15.98 13.53 -12.61
CA MET A 1 15.43 12.19 -12.36
C MET A 1 14.45 11.92 -13.49
N SER A 2 14.67 10.90 -14.31
CA SER A 2 13.68 10.49 -15.32
C SER A 2 12.39 10.05 -14.62
N ALA A 3 11.25 10.24 -15.27
CA ALA A 3 9.91 9.86 -14.79
C ALA A 3 9.68 8.32 -14.76
N ASN A 4 10.61 7.57 -14.16
CA ASN A 4 10.61 6.13 -13.98
C ASN A 4 10.70 5.88 -12.47
N GLU A 5 9.79 5.28 -11.72
CA GLU A 5 8.48 4.66 -11.92
C GLU A 5 7.73 4.93 -10.59
N ASP A 6 6.41 5.11 -10.58
CA ASP A 6 5.62 5.44 -9.37
C ASP A 6 5.43 4.21 -8.47
N HIS A 7 6.54 3.59 -8.05
CA HIS A 7 6.62 2.44 -7.15
C HIS A 7 8.05 2.31 -6.60
N LYS A 8 8.22 1.55 -5.52
CA LYS A 8 9.54 1.12 -5.01
C LYS A 8 9.42 -0.27 -4.39
N VAL A 9 10.07 -1.24 -5.03
CA VAL A 9 10.09 -2.66 -4.63
C VAL A 9 11.53 -3.17 -4.65
N ALA A 10 11.79 -4.34 -4.06
CA ALA A 10 13.15 -4.90 -3.97
C ALA A 10 13.77 -5.17 -5.36
N ASP A 11 13.03 -5.85 -6.23
CA ASP A 11 13.48 -6.25 -7.56
C ASP A 11 12.28 -6.47 -8.48
N ILE A 12 12.10 -5.56 -9.46
CA ILE A 12 11.02 -5.65 -10.45
C ILE A 12 11.15 -6.89 -11.35
N GLY A 13 12.36 -7.46 -11.48
CA GLY A 13 12.62 -8.69 -12.22
C GLY A 13 11.91 -9.94 -11.67
N LEU A 14 11.37 -9.87 -10.45
CA LEU A 14 10.60 -10.95 -9.84
C LEU A 14 9.13 -11.01 -10.29
N ALA A 15 8.68 -10.06 -11.11
CA ALA A 15 7.26 -9.92 -11.49
C ALA A 15 6.67 -11.18 -12.14
N ASP A 16 7.42 -11.84 -13.04
CA ASP A 16 6.95 -13.06 -13.73
C ASP A 16 6.73 -14.23 -12.77
N PHE A 17 7.56 -14.32 -11.72
CA PHE A 17 7.38 -15.34 -10.68
C PHE A 17 6.16 -15.00 -9.82
N GLY A 18 6.04 -13.75 -9.36
CA GLY A 18 4.89 -13.31 -8.60
C GLY A 18 3.57 -13.48 -9.34
N ARG A 19 3.54 -13.21 -10.66
CA ARG A 19 2.34 -13.44 -11.49
C ARG A 19 1.89 -14.90 -11.44
N LYS A 20 2.81 -15.84 -11.60
CA LYS A 20 2.48 -17.28 -11.54
C LYS A 20 1.91 -17.68 -10.19
N GLU A 21 2.43 -17.14 -9.09
CA GLU A 21 1.89 -17.41 -7.76
C GLU A 21 0.53 -16.74 -7.51
N VAL A 22 0.32 -15.53 -8.03
CA VAL A 22 -0.99 -14.86 -8.02
C VAL A 22 -2.02 -15.71 -8.76
N ASP A 23 -1.70 -16.19 -9.96
CA ASP A 23 -2.60 -17.05 -10.76
C ASP A 23 -3.00 -18.33 -10.00
N ILE A 24 -2.05 -18.93 -9.25
CA ILE A 24 -2.33 -20.08 -8.38
C ILE A 24 -3.21 -19.68 -7.19
N ALA A 25 -2.90 -18.56 -6.54
CA ALA A 25 -3.63 -18.10 -5.35
C ALA A 25 -5.09 -17.74 -5.67
N GLU A 26 -5.39 -17.24 -6.86
CA GLU A 26 -6.77 -16.97 -7.29
C GLU A 26 -7.68 -18.20 -7.20
N HIS A 27 -7.15 -19.40 -7.48
CA HIS A 27 -7.90 -20.65 -7.34
C HIS A 27 -8.25 -20.98 -5.87
N GLU A 28 -7.45 -20.51 -4.92
CA GLU A 28 -7.65 -20.72 -3.48
C GLU A 28 -8.35 -19.55 -2.78
N MET A 29 -8.74 -18.51 -3.53
CA MET A 29 -9.40 -17.31 -3.01
C MET A 29 -10.79 -17.08 -3.63
N PRO A 30 -11.72 -18.06 -3.55
CA PRO A 30 -13.00 -18.02 -4.28
C PRO A 30 -13.89 -16.84 -3.89
N GLY A 31 -13.77 -16.30 -2.67
CA GLY A 31 -14.52 -15.14 -2.23
C GLY A 31 -14.15 -13.85 -2.99
N LEU A 32 -12.87 -13.66 -3.30
CA LEU A 32 -12.41 -12.51 -4.09
C LEU A 32 -12.79 -12.70 -5.56
N MET A 33 -12.60 -13.89 -6.11
CA MET A 33 -12.99 -14.18 -7.50
C MET A 33 -14.50 -13.99 -7.73
N ALA A 34 -15.34 -14.51 -6.83
CA ALA A 34 -16.78 -14.28 -6.88
C ALA A 34 -17.15 -12.79 -6.74
N SER A 35 -16.36 -12.01 -5.99
CA SER A 35 -16.57 -10.56 -5.87
C SER A 35 -16.23 -9.82 -7.16
N ARG A 36 -15.15 -10.22 -7.85
CA ARG A 36 -14.80 -9.73 -9.19
C ARG A 36 -15.91 -10.03 -10.18
N ASP A 37 -16.39 -11.28 -10.24
CA ASP A 37 -17.47 -11.67 -11.16
C ASP A 37 -18.76 -10.90 -10.91
N LYS A 38 -19.14 -10.72 -9.63
CA LYS A 38 -20.39 -10.07 -9.25
C LYS A 38 -20.37 -8.55 -9.45
N TYR A 39 -19.25 -7.90 -9.14
CA TYR A 39 -19.18 -6.44 -9.06
C TYR A 39 -18.30 -5.79 -10.14
N GLY A 40 -17.42 -6.55 -10.79
CA GLY A 40 -16.57 -6.08 -11.89
C GLY A 40 -17.35 -5.37 -12.99
N PRO A 41 -18.48 -5.92 -13.52
CA PRO A 41 -19.29 -5.23 -14.53
C PRO A 41 -19.94 -3.93 -14.04
N ARG A 42 -20.10 -3.76 -12.73
CA ARG A 42 -20.74 -2.56 -12.14
C ARG A 42 -19.73 -1.50 -11.71
N LYS A 43 -18.44 -1.85 -11.63
CA LYS A 43 -17.33 -1.00 -11.16
C LYS A 43 -17.72 -0.08 -9.99
N PRO A 44 -18.20 -0.62 -8.84
CA PRO A 44 -18.71 0.20 -7.74
C PRO A 44 -17.67 1.15 -7.12
N LEU A 45 -16.38 0.92 -7.34
CA LEU A 45 -15.28 1.78 -6.88
C LEU A 45 -14.70 2.65 -8.00
N GLU A 46 -15.39 2.80 -9.13
CA GLU A 46 -14.94 3.65 -10.23
C GLU A 46 -14.60 5.06 -9.76
N GLY A 47 -13.36 5.48 -9.99
CA GLY A 47 -12.84 6.79 -9.59
C GLY A 47 -12.56 6.95 -8.09
N VAL A 48 -12.75 5.90 -7.29
CA VAL A 48 -12.43 5.90 -5.85
C VAL A 48 -10.95 5.60 -5.65
N ARG A 49 -10.26 6.50 -4.94
CA ARG A 49 -8.85 6.32 -4.55
C ARG A 49 -8.76 5.53 -3.26
N VAL A 50 -8.10 4.37 -3.30
CA VAL A 50 -7.95 3.44 -2.18
C VAL A 50 -6.46 3.29 -1.85
N MET A 51 -6.11 3.65 -0.62
CA MET A 51 -4.78 3.35 -0.07
C MET A 51 -4.87 2.09 0.79
N GLY A 52 -3.91 1.18 0.63
CA GLY A 52 -3.78 0.00 1.49
C GLY A 52 -2.47 -0.02 2.27
N SER A 53 -2.56 -0.37 3.56
CA SER A 53 -1.45 -0.72 4.44
C SER A 53 -1.71 -2.10 5.06
N LEU A 54 -1.43 -3.14 4.29
CA LEU A 54 -1.54 -4.55 4.69
C LEU A 54 -0.27 -5.26 4.25
N HIS A 55 0.09 -6.36 4.89
CA HIS A 55 1.22 -7.19 4.47
C HIS A 55 1.23 -7.41 2.94
N MET A 56 2.31 -6.99 2.26
CA MET A 56 2.41 -7.08 0.80
C MET A 56 2.78 -8.51 0.35
N THR A 57 1.78 -9.38 0.38
CA THR A 57 1.87 -10.83 0.07
C THR A 57 1.17 -11.18 -1.24
N ILE A 58 1.28 -12.43 -1.70
CA ILE A 58 0.52 -12.95 -2.83
C ILE A 58 -0.99 -12.88 -2.57
N GLN A 59 -1.45 -13.13 -1.35
CA GLN A 59 -2.87 -13.05 -1.01
C GLN A 59 -3.37 -11.60 -1.10
N THR A 60 -2.56 -10.66 -0.63
CA THR A 60 -2.85 -9.23 -0.76
C THR A 60 -2.79 -8.78 -2.22
N ALA A 61 -1.90 -9.33 -3.04
CA ALA A 61 -1.88 -9.06 -4.48
C ALA A 61 -3.23 -9.39 -5.15
N VAL A 62 -3.85 -10.53 -4.80
CA VAL A 62 -5.20 -10.89 -5.28
C VAL A 62 -6.27 -9.89 -4.80
N LEU A 63 -6.15 -9.38 -3.56
CA LEU A 63 -7.02 -8.33 -3.04
C LEU A 63 -6.86 -7.02 -3.82
N ILE A 64 -5.63 -6.56 -4.05
CA ILE A 64 -5.32 -5.35 -4.81
C ILE A 64 -5.92 -5.44 -6.21
N GLU A 65 -5.70 -6.54 -6.91
CA GLU A 65 -6.27 -6.74 -8.24
C GLU A 65 -7.80 -6.84 -8.22
N THR A 66 -8.39 -7.35 -7.14
CA THR A 66 -9.84 -7.33 -6.96
C THR A 66 -10.36 -5.89 -6.82
N LEU A 67 -9.70 -5.04 -6.05
CA LEU A 67 -10.07 -3.63 -5.89
C LEU A 67 -9.99 -2.89 -7.24
N LYS A 68 -8.92 -3.09 -8.01
CA LYS A 68 -8.80 -2.56 -9.37
C LYS A 68 -9.89 -3.10 -10.29
N GLU A 69 -10.18 -4.41 -10.24
CA GLU A 69 -11.21 -5.03 -11.05
C GLU A 69 -12.61 -4.49 -10.73
N VAL A 70 -12.85 -4.00 -9.51
CA VAL A 70 -14.12 -3.31 -9.18
C VAL A 70 -14.05 -1.79 -9.35
N GLY A 71 -12.99 -1.27 -9.97
CA GLY A 71 -12.89 0.12 -10.47
C GLY A 71 -12.00 1.07 -9.66
N ALA A 72 -11.39 0.61 -8.56
CA ALA A 72 -10.59 1.48 -7.70
C ALA A 72 -9.26 1.91 -8.34
N ASP A 73 -8.84 3.13 -8.01
CA ASP A 73 -7.46 3.60 -8.17
C ASP A 73 -6.69 3.29 -6.88
N VAL A 74 -5.66 2.44 -6.97
CA VAL A 74 -5.06 1.78 -5.80
C VAL A 74 -3.59 2.15 -5.66
N ARG A 75 -3.18 2.47 -4.42
CA ARG A 75 -1.78 2.59 -4.00
C ARG A 75 -1.56 1.75 -2.73
N TRP A 76 -0.37 1.17 -2.57
CA TRP A 76 -0.14 0.20 -1.50
C TRP A 76 1.22 0.33 -0.84
N CYS A 77 1.27 0.10 0.47
CA CYS A 77 2.47 -0.22 1.24
C CYS A 77 2.23 -1.45 2.12
N SER A 78 3.31 -2.02 2.65
CA SER A 78 3.22 -3.06 3.67
C SER A 78 3.02 -2.46 5.06
N CYS A 79 2.33 -3.15 5.97
CA CYS A 79 2.22 -2.75 7.39
C CYS A 79 3.25 -3.43 8.30
N ASN A 80 4.25 -4.13 7.73
CA ASN A 80 5.33 -4.73 8.50
C ASN A 80 6.59 -4.94 7.64
N ILE A 81 7.73 -4.47 8.17
CA ILE A 81 9.05 -4.47 7.51
C ILE A 81 9.56 -5.84 7.04
N PHE A 82 9.04 -6.96 7.54
CA PHE A 82 9.50 -8.32 7.17
C PHE A 82 8.45 -9.15 6.44
N SER A 83 7.23 -8.64 6.30
CA SER A 83 6.09 -9.39 5.80
C SER A 83 6.00 -9.44 4.28
N THR A 84 6.63 -8.48 3.59
CA THR A 84 6.58 -8.38 2.13
C THR A 84 7.13 -9.64 1.47
N GLN A 85 6.40 -10.15 0.48
CA GLN A 85 6.89 -11.12 -0.49
C GLN A 85 7.29 -10.34 -1.73
N ASP A 86 8.60 -10.18 -1.97
CA ASP A 86 9.10 -9.25 -3.00
C ASP A 86 8.61 -9.56 -4.41
N HIS A 87 8.38 -10.83 -4.73
CA HIS A 87 7.81 -11.25 -6.00
C HIS A 87 6.33 -10.84 -6.13
N ALA A 88 5.55 -10.85 -5.05
CA ALA A 88 4.18 -10.32 -5.03
C ALA A 88 4.18 -8.81 -5.27
N ALA A 89 5.05 -8.08 -4.56
CA ALA A 89 5.20 -6.63 -4.73
C ALA A 89 5.59 -6.27 -6.17
N ALA A 90 6.57 -6.98 -6.74
CA ALA A 90 7.00 -6.80 -8.12
C ALA A 90 5.90 -7.10 -9.14
N ALA A 91 5.12 -8.17 -8.96
CA ALA A 91 4.02 -8.52 -9.86
C ALA A 91 2.92 -7.44 -9.89
N ILE A 92 2.61 -6.85 -8.75
CA ILE A 92 1.63 -5.75 -8.66
C ILE A 92 2.21 -4.45 -9.22
N ALA A 93 3.45 -4.11 -8.89
CA ALA A 93 4.14 -2.94 -9.44
C ALA A 93 4.20 -2.98 -10.98
N ALA A 94 4.58 -4.13 -11.56
CA ALA A 94 4.63 -4.35 -13.00
C ALA A 94 3.25 -4.28 -13.68
N SER A 95 2.15 -4.47 -12.93
CA SER A 95 0.77 -4.26 -13.43
C SER A 95 0.36 -2.78 -13.50
N GLY A 96 1.28 -1.86 -13.15
CA GLY A 96 1.05 -0.42 -13.12
C GLY A 96 0.39 0.09 -11.83
N THR A 97 0.33 -0.73 -10.77
CA THR A 97 -0.15 -0.27 -9.45
C THR A 97 1.02 0.18 -8.59
N PRO A 98 0.99 1.41 -8.05
CA PRO A 98 1.99 1.89 -7.11
C PRO A 98 2.07 1.01 -5.86
N VAL A 99 3.24 0.39 -5.67
CA VAL A 99 3.60 -0.39 -4.48
C VAL A 99 4.89 0.16 -3.92
N PHE A 100 4.88 0.47 -2.63
CA PHE A 100 6.04 0.91 -1.86
C PHE A 100 6.25 -0.12 -0.75
N ALA A 101 6.95 -1.20 -1.09
CA ALA A 101 7.17 -2.30 -0.16
C ALA A 101 8.31 -3.23 -0.61
N TRP A 102 9.18 -3.62 0.32
CA TRP A 102 10.16 -4.71 0.17
C TRP A 102 10.40 -5.40 1.50
N LYS A 103 10.94 -6.62 1.45
CA LYS A 103 11.30 -7.34 2.67
C LYS A 103 12.59 -6.81 3.25
N GLY A 104 12.58 -6.52 4.56
CA GLY A 104 13.74 -6.04 5.28
C GLY A 104 13.93 -4.52 5.22
N GLU A 105 12.86 -3.76 5.03
CA GLU A 105 12.84 -2.31 5.20
C GLU A 105 13.41 -1.87 6.57
N THR A 106 14.05 -0.71 6.62
CA THR A 106 14.24 0.01 7.90
C THR A 106 12.93 0.69 8.33
N LEU A 107 12.87 1.19 9.57
CA LEU A 107 11.68 1.94 10.02
C LEU A 107 11.51 3.25 9.24
N GLU A 108 12.59 3.92 8.87
CA GLU A 108 12.56 5.12 8.02
C GLU A 108 11.99 4.81 6.64
N GLU A 109 12.39 3.67 6.06
CA GLU A 109 11.87 3.20 4.78
C GLU A 109 10.39 2.83 4.86
N TYR A 110 9.98 2.15 5.94
CA TYR A 110 8.59 1.79 6.22
C TYR A 110 7.67 3.01 6.29
N TRP A 111 8.05 4.01 7.09
CA TRP A 111 7.27 5.24 7.23
C TRP A 111 7.30 6.09 5.96
N TRP A 112 8.42 6.09 5.23
CA TRP A 112 8.48 6.68 3.88
C TRP A 112 7.51 5.97 2.92
N CYS A 113 7.44 4.64 2.94
CA CYS A 113 6.51 3.86 2.10
C CYS A 113 5.06 4.20 2.42
N THR A 114 4.72 4.30 3.71
CA THR A 114 3.39 4.73 4.16
C THR A 114 3.05 6.13 3.64
N TRP A 115 4.00 7.07 3.73
CA TRP A 115 3.83 8.41 3.20
C TRP A 115 3.66 8.45 1.67
N GLN A 116 4.38 7.63 0.91
CA GLN A 116 4.22 7.53 -0.55
C GLN A 116 2.87 6.92 -0.95
N ALA A 117 2.39 5.91 -0.21
CA ALA A 117 1.12 5.25 -0.48
C ALA A 117 -0.08 6.18 -0.20
N LEU A 118 0.04 7.11 0.75
CA LEU A 118 -0.97 8.13 1.05
C LEU A 118 -1.08 9.24 -0.02
N GLN A 119 -0.01 9.48 -0.78
CA GLN A 119 0.06 10.57 -1.76
C GLN A 119 -0.45 10.12 -3.13
N PHE A 120 -1.67 10.49 -3.47
CA PHE A 120 -2.17 10.36 -4.84
C PHE A 120 -1.76 11.58 -5.69
N PRO A 121 -1.66 11.42 -7.03
CA PRO A 121 -1.30 12.51 -7.92
C PRO A 121 -2.15 13.77 -7.75
N GLU A 122 -1.59 14.92 -8.15
CA GLU A 122 -2.22 16.24 -8.05
C GLU A 122 -2.50 16.69 -6.59
N GLY A 123 -1.73 16.19 -5.62
CA GLY A 123 -1.89 16.53 -4.21
C GLY A 123 -3.16 15.98 -3.57
N LYS A 124 -3.71 14.90 -4.14
CA LYS A 124 -4.90 14.23 -3.61
C LYS A 124 -4.49 13.20 -2.56
N GLY A 125 -5.37 12.98 -1.57
CA GLY A 125 -5.28 11.84 -0.65
C GLY A 125 -6.25 10.71 -1.04
N PRO A 126 -6.17 9.55 -0.36
CA PRO A 126 -7.15 8.48 -0.51
C PRO A 126 -8.57 8.94 -0.09
N GLN A 127 -9.59 8.32 -0.66
CA GLN A 127 -10.98 8.41 -0.17
C GLN A 127 -11.32 7.24 0.76
N LEU A 128 -10.65 6.10 0.57
CA LEU A 128 -10.77 4.91 1.40
C LEU A 128 -9.39 4.42 1.80
N ILE A 129 -9.31 3.89 3.02
CA ILE A 129 -8.11 3.25 3.56
C ILE A 129 -8.48 1.82 3.93
N VAL A 130 -7.64 0.86 3.52
CA VAL A 130 -7.66 -0.51 4.03
C VAL A 130 -6.42 -0.65 4.90
N ASP A 131 -6.60 -0.81 6.21
CA ASP A 131 -5.51 -0.72 7.18
C ASP A 131 -5.45 -1.99 8.03
N ASP A 132 -4.24 -2.46 8.32
CA ASP A 132 -3.95 -3.55 9.24
C ASP A 132 -2.81 -3.10 10.17
N GLY A 133 -3.10 -3.03 11.47
CA GLY A 133 -2.22 -2.42 12.48
C GLY A 133 -2.56 -0.96 12.81
N GLY A 134 -3.08 -0.19 11.85
CA GLY A 134 -3.58 1.17 12.08
C GLY A 134 -2.57 2.30 11.85
N ASP A 135 -1.41 2.01 11.27
CA ASP A 135 -0.30 2.97 11.11
C ASP A 135 -0.61 4.06 10.07
N ALA A 136 -1.29 3.70 8.98
CA ALA A 136 -1.73 4.70 7.99
C ALA A 136 -2.76 5.64 8.61
N THR A 137 -3.69 5.08 9.39
CA THR A 137 -4.67 5.84 10.16
C THR A 137 -3.99 6.77 11.19
N LEU A 138 -3.02 6.25 11.95
CA LEU A 138 -2.24 7.02 12.92
C LEU A 138 -1.55 8.22 12.27
N LEU A 139 -0.89 8.00 11.13
CA LEU A 139 -0.15 9.06 10.45
C LEU A 139 -1.05 10.21 10.02
N ILE A 140 -2.25 9.91 9.51
CA ILE A 140 -3.25 10.93 9.14
C ILE A 140 -3.73 11.69 10.39
N HIS A 141 -4.05 11.00 11.47
CA HIS A 141 -4.49 11.63 12.71
C HIS A 141 -3.40 12.55 13.29
N LYS A 142 -2.13 12.12 13.27
CA LYS A 142 -1.00 12.96 13.69
C LYS A 142 -0.78 14.15 12.78
N GLY A 143 -0.87 13.98 11.47
CA GLY A 143 -0.84 15.11 10.53
C GLY A 143 -1.91 16.15 10.85
N TYR A 144 -3.16 15.71 11.06
CA TYR A 144 -4.27 16.60 11.40
C TYR A 144 -4.06 17.33 12.74
N GLU A 145 -3.60 16.62 13.78
CA GLU A 145 -3.26 17.24 15.07
C GLU A 145 -2.21 18.35 14.91
N LEU A 146 -1.19 18.14 14.06
CA LEU A 146 -0.13 19.13 13.81
C LEU A 146 -0.66 20.34 13.04
N GLU A 147 -1.54 20.14 12.06
CA GLU A 147 -2.22 21.23 11.35
C GLU A 147 -3.08 22.08 12.30
N GLU A 148 -3.65 21.47 13.35
CA GLU A 148 -4.41 22.13 14.42
C GLU A 148 -3.54 22.65 15.58
N GLY A 149 -2.21 22.70 15.40
CA GLY A 149 -1.28 23.36 16.32
C GLY A 149 -0.72 22.49 17.43
N SER A 150 -0.82 21.16 17.33
CA SER A 150 -0.07 20.24 18.18
C SER A 150 1.43 20.48 18.05
N ASP A 151 2.17 20.41 19.16
CA ASP A 151 3.63 20.50 19.21
C ASP A 151 4.29 19.12 19.43
N TRP A 152 3.54 18.03 19.27
CA TRP A 152 3.96 16.65 19.59
C TRP A 152 5.30 16.24 18.95
N VAL A 153 5.59 16.71 17.73
CA VAL A 153 6.87 16.44 17.06
C VAL A 153 8.09 17.01 17.80
N ASN A 154 7.90 18.05 18.62
CA ASN A 154 8.96 18.65 19.43
C ASN A 154 9.12 18.01 20.82
N THR A 155 8.26 17.06 21.19
CA THR A 155 8.37 16.36 22.47
C THR A 155 9.34 15.17 22.36
N PRO A 156 9.97 14.74 23.46
CA PRO A 156 10.75 13.51 23.46
C PRO A 156 9.94 12.33 22.92
N SER A 157 10.57 11.50 22.10
CA SER A 157 10.01 10.23 21.62
C SER A 157 10.11 9.15 22.70
N GLY A 158 9.11 8.28 22.77
CA GLY A 158 9.08 7.13 23.66
C GLY A 158 9.88 5.94 23.14
N ASN A 159 10.12 5.87 21.83
CA ASN A 159 10.91 4.84 21.17
C ASN A 159 11.45 5.32 19.80
N HIS A 160 12.26 4.48 19.14
CA HIS A 160 12.87 4.82 17.85
C HIS A 160 11.82 5.01 16.74
N GLU A 161 10.78 4.18 16.70
CA GLU A 161 9.72 4.28 15.70
C GLU A 161 8.95 5.60 15.79
N GLU A 162 8.58 6.01 17.01
CA GLU A 162 7.96 7.31 17.24
C GLU A 162 8.87 8.46 16.78
N GLN A 163 10.19 8.35 17.00
CA GLN A 163 11.13 9.35 16.49
C GLN A 163 11.11 9.42 14.97
N VAL A 164 11.09 8.28 14.28
CA VAL A 164 11.01 8.24 12.82
C VAL A 164 9.75 8.94 12.31
N ILE A 165 8.60 8.71 12.95
CA ILE A 165 7.34 9.38 12.57
C ILE A 165 7.45 10.90 12.77
N LYS A 166 8.09 11.35 13.86
CA LYS A 166 8.28 12.78 14.14
C LYS A 166 9.21 13.49 13.18
N ASP A 167 10.11 12.74 12.53
CA ASP A 167 11.11 13.25 11.60
C ASP A 167 10.64 13.27 10.12
N LEU A 168 9.42 12.77 9.84
CA LEU A 168 8.79 12.80 8.50
C LEU A 168 8.46 14.22 8.03
#